data_AF-S7ULP6-F1
#
_entry.id   AF-S7ULP6-F1
#
_cell.length_a   1.000
_cell.length_b   1.000
_cell.length_c   1.000
_cell.angle_alpha   90.00
_cell.angle_beta   90.00
_cell.angle_gamma   90.00
#
_symmetry.space_group_name_H-M   'P 1'
#
loop_
_entity.id
_entity.type
_entity.pdbx_description
1 polymer ?
#
loop_
_entity_poly.entity_id
_entity_poly.type
_entity_poly.pdbx_seq_one_letter_code
_entity_poly.pdbx_strand_id
1 'polypeptide(L)'
;MRIMILLLAMTMYSPAIADDFIERGRKAQTSVKNLLSTHGGTVDEYLNEKAKVPVVEDLGWHTYPLNDGGFQVERLLLLNGTTKLSYRWSVESDGRITPENGKAISITKRCD
;
A
#
# COMPACT_ATOMS: atom_id res chain seq x y z
N MET A 1 37.02 -28.31 26.69
CA MET A 1 36.37 -28.31 25.36
C MET A 1 34.87 -28.04 25.54
N ARG A 2 34.49 -26.78 25.81
CA ARG A 2 33.10 -26.36 26.08
C ARG A 2 32.89 -24.90 25.65
N ILE A 3 33.22 -24.58 24.40
CA ILE A 3 32.87 -23.28 23.81
C ILE A 3 32.66 -23.52 22.32
N MET A 4 31.49 -24.07 21.92
CA MET A 4 31.13 -24.10 20.49
C MET A 4 29.65 -24.42 20.21
N ILE A 5 28.70 -23.94 21.00
CA ILE A 5 27.28 -23.97 20.61
C ILE A 5 26.62 -22.66 21.06
N LEU A 6 27.07 -21.54 20.47
CA LEU A 6 26.45 -20.23 20.70
C LEU A 6 26.55 -19.32 19.47
N LEU A 7 26.60 -19.91 18.27
CA LEU A 7 26.94 -19.19 17.04
C LEU A 7 26.19 -19.69 15.79
N LEU A 8 24.93 -20.15 15.93
CA LEU A 8 24.18 -20.70 14.78
C LEU A 8 22.71 -20.23 14.67
N ALA A 9 22.31 -19.20 15.40
CA ALA A 9 20.94 -18.66 15.30
C ALA A 9 20.88 -17.16 14.94
N MET A 10 21.97 -16.57 14.44
CA MET A 10 22.01 -15.14 14.09
C MET A 10 22.39 -14.85 12.63
N THR A 11 22.35 -15.86 11.74
CA THR A 11 22.82 -15.75 10.35
C THR A 11 21.73 -15.83 9.26
N MET A 12 20.44 -15.70 9.59
CA MET A 12 19.39 -15.84 8.55
C MET A 12 18.53 -14.60 8.28
N TYR A 13 18.87 -13.43 8.81
CA TYR A 13 18.30 -12.18 8.28
C TYR A 13 19.10 -11.77 7.04
N SER A 14 18.76 -12.38 5.89
CA SER A 14 19.39 -12.06 4.63
C SER A 14 18.84 -10.72 4.12
N PRO A 15 19.63 -9.64 4.03
CA PRO A 15 19.16 -8.31 3.60
C PRO A 15 18.48 -8.35 2.22
N ALA A 16 18.92 -9.26 1.34
CA ALA A 16 18.33 -9.44 0.01
C ALA A 16 16.83 -9.81 0.03
N ILE A 17 16.36 -10.52 1.06
CA ILE A 17 14.94 -10.88 1.18
C ILE A 17 14.12 -9.65 1.61
N ALA A 18 14.68 -8.80 2.47
CA ALA A 18 14.04 -7.57 2.89
C ALA A 18 13.96 -6.56 1.73
N ASP A 19 15.02 -6.45 0.92
CA ASP A 19 15.08 -5.55 -0.23
C ASP A 19 14.08 -5.94 -1.34
N ASP A 20 13.99 -7.23 -1.69
CA ASP A 20 12.98 -7.74 -2.63
C ASP A 20 11.56 -7.38 -2.19
N PHE A 21 11.29 -7.55 -0.90
CA PHE A 21 9.97 -7.32 -0.35
C PHE A 21 9.56 -5.85 -0.34
N ILE A 22 10.48 -4.97 0.05
CA ILE A 22 10.27 -3.51 -0.01
C ILE A 22 10.01 -3.08 -1.45
N GLU A 23 10.78 -3.61 -2.40
CA GLU A 23 10.62 -3.28 -3.82
C GLU A 23 9.28 -3.77 -4.38
N ARG A 24 8.85 -4.99 -4.04
CA ARG A 24 7.51 -5.49 -4.43
C ARG A 24 6.39 -4.66 -3.82
N GLY A 25 6.51 -4.25 -2.56
CA GLY A 25 5.56 -3.34 -1.93
C GLY A 25 5.49 -1.98 -2.63
N ARG A 26 6.64 -1.40 -2.96
CA ARG A 26 6.71 -0.15 -3.73
C ARG A 26 6.05 -0.29 -5.10
N LYS A 27 6.27 -1.40 -5.80
CA LYS A 27 5.62 -1.71 -7.09
C LYS A 27 4.10 -1.86 -6.93
N ALA A 28 3.63 -2.52 -5.88
CA ALA A 28 2.20 -2.63 -5.58
C ALA A 28 1.56 -1.25 -5.37
N GLN A 29 2.21 -0.39 -4.57
CA GLN A 29 1.78 0.98 -4.36
C GLN A 29 1.74 1.79 -5.66
N THR A 30 2.77 1.71 -6.50
CA THR A 30 2.81 2.36 -7.81
C THR A 30 1.68 1.86 -8.72
N SER A 31 1.38 0.57 -8.69
CA SER A 31 0.32 -0.02 -9.52
C SER A 31 -1.06 0.50 -9.11
N VAL A 32 -1.33 0.62 -7.81
CA VAL A 32 -2.57 1.22 -7.28
C VAL A 32 -2.67 2.71 -7.65
N LYS A 33 -1.59 3.47 -7.48
CA LYS A 33 -1.52 4.90 -7.84
C LYS A 33 -1.91 5.15 -9.29
N ASN A 34 -1.50 4.26 -10.20
CA ASN A 34 -1.73 4.38 -11.64
C ASN A 34 -3.09 3.86 -12.12
N LEU A 35 -3.93 3.30 -11.23
CA LEU A 35 -5.29 2.91 -11.60
C LEU A 35 -6.07 4.12 -12.12
N LEU A 36 -6.90 3.91 -13.14
CA LEU A 36 -7.81 4.95 -13.61
C LEU A 36 -8.83 5.30 -12.52
N SER A 37 -9.08 6.59 -12.34
CA SER A 37 -10.13 7.05 -11.43
C SER A 37 -11.47 7.21 -12.15
N THR A 38 -12.56 6.92 -11.44
CA THR A 38 -13.94 7.29 -11.87
C THR A 38 -14.13 8.80 -12.01
N HIS A 39 -13.25 9.60 -11.40
CA HIS A 39 -13.25 11.06 -11.47
C HIS A 39 -12.34 11.62 -12.57
N GLY A 40 -11.79 10.77 -13.44
CA GLY A 40 -10.79 11.14 -14.45
C GLY A 40 -9.36 11.08 -13.92
N GLY A 41 -8.40 10.93 -14.83
CA GLY A 41 -6.99 10.73 -14.48
C GLY A 41 -6.76 9.43 -13.71
N THR A 42 -5.77 9.45 -12.82
CA THR A 42 -5.37 8.33 -11.96
C THR A 42 -5.88 8.47 -10.53
N VAL A 43 -5.87 7.37 -9.78
CA VAL A 43 -6.16 7.36 -8.34
C VAL A 43 -5.22 8.31 -7.58
N ASP A 44 -3.93 8.34 -7.92
CA ASP A 44 -2.97 9.22 -7.26
C ASP A 44 -3.29 10.69 -7.51
N GLU A 45 -3.57 11.08 -8.76
CA GLU A 45 -3.97 12.44 -9.11
C GLU A 45 -5.22 12.87 -8.33
N TYR A 46 -6.27 12.05 -8.35
CA TYR A 46 -7.50 12.35 -7.61
C TYR A 46 -7.26 12.53 -6.10
N LEU A 47 -6.50 11.62 -5.49
CA LEU A 47 -6.24 11.68 -4.05
C LEU A 47 -5.29 12.81 -3.67
N ASN A 48 -4.36 13.19 -4.54
CA ASN A 48 -3.50 14.34 -4.35
C ASN A 48 -4.31 15.66 -4.43
N GLU A 49 -5.30 15.76 -5.33
CA GLU A 49 -6.22 16.90 -5.33
C GLU A 49 -7.10 16.94 -4.07
N LYS A 50 -7.59 15.79 -3.61
CA LYS A 50 -8.30 15.68 -2.32
C LYS A 50 -7.45 16.15 -1.14
N ALA A 51 -6.16 15.81 -1.14
CA ALA A 51 -5.21 16.20 -0.10
C ALA A 51 -4.90 17.70 -0.07
N LYS A 52 -5.13 18.45 -1.16
CA LYS A 52 -4.93 19.91 -1.20
C LYS A 52 -6.05 20.70 -0.51
N VAL A 53 -7.16 20.06 -0.15
CA VAL A 53 -8.28 20.73 0.53
C VAL A 53 -7.81 21.18 1.93
N PRO A 54 -7.99 22.46 2.32
CA PRO A 54 -7.36 23.00 3.55
C PRO A 54 -7.68 22.27 4.86
N VAL A 55 -8.83 21.60 4.93
CA VAL A 55 -9.27 20.85 6.11
C VAL A 55 -8.87 19.37 6.08
N VAL A 56 -8.12 18.96 5.06
CA VAL A 56 -7.65 17.59 4.87
C VAL A 56 -6.15 17.54 5.14
N GLU A 57 -5.76 16.70 6.08
CA GLU A 57 -4.37 16.33 6.31
C GLU A 57 -4.08 15.01 5.59
N ASP A 58 -2.95 14.96 4.86
CA ASP A 58 -2.50 13.76 4.17
C ASP A 58 -1.56 12.95 5.05
N LEU A 59 -2.00 11.77 5.48
CA LEU A 59 -1.22 10.85 6.33
C LEU A 59 -0.42 9.84 5.52
N GLY A 60 -0.30 10.01 4.20
CA GLY A 60 0.61 9.22 3.38
C GLY A 60 -0.02 7.99 2.73
N TRP A 61 0.80 7.34 1.92
CA TRP A 61 0.55 6.01 1.38
C TRP A 61 1.24 4.98 2.27
N HIS A 62 0.55 3.88 2.52
CA HIS A 62 1.02 2.77 3.32
C HIS A 62 0.87 1.48 2.53
N THR A 63 1.84 0.58 2.68
CA THR A 63 1.79 -0.74 2.06
C THR A 63 2.09 -1.78 3.12
N TYR A 64 1.17 -2.74 3.27
CA TYR A 64 1.24 -3.81 4.24
C TYR A 64 1.30 -5.14 3.50
N PRO A 65 2.20 -6.05 3.86
CA PRO A 65 2.20 -7.36 3.24
C PRO A 65 1.07 -8.24 3.74
N LEU A 66 0.62 -9.14 2.87
CA LEU A 66 -0.37 -10.16 3.16
C LEU A 66 0.30 -11.55 3.21
N ASN A 67 -0.34 -12.49 3.91
CA ASN A 67 0.21 -13.83 4.13
C ASN A 67 0.33 -14.67 2.84
N ASP A 68 -0.39 -14.29 1.79
CA ASP A 68 -0.39 -14.94 0.47
C ASP A 68 0.69 -14.38 -0.49
N GLY A 69 1.56 -13.50 0.01
CA GLY A 69 2.60 -12.84 -0.77
C GLY A 69 2.10 -11.63 -1.57
N GLY A 70 0.82 -11.27 -1.45
CA GLY A 70 0.28 -10.00 -1.91
C GLY A 70 0.55 -8.84 -0.95
N PHE A 71 -0.05 -7.69 -1.24
CA PHE A 71 0.05 -6.48 -0.45
C PHE A 71 -1.32 -5.80 -0.32
N GLN A 72 -1.63 -5.28 0.86
CA GLN A 72 -2.64 -4.25 1.03
C GLN A 72 -1.98 -2.89 0.86
N VAL A 73 -2.52 -2.06 -0.01
CA VAL A 73 -2.12 -0.67 -0.20
C VAL A 73 -3.22 0.22 0.36
N GLU A 74 -2.86 1.16 1.22
CA GLU A 74 -3.76 2.14 1.81
C GLU A 74 -3.28 3.56 1.50
N ARG A 75 -4.20 4.44 1.08
CA ARG A 75 -4.01 5.89 1.18
C ARG A 75 -4.85 6.40 2.33
N LEU A 76 -4.23 7.21 3.18
CA LEU A 76 -4.88 7.71 4.37
C LEU A 76 -4.93 9.23 4.40
N LEU A 77 -6.15 9.78 4.50
CA LEU A 77 -6.38 11.21 4.72
C LEU A 77 -7.15 11.43 6.04
N LEU A 78 -6.97 12.57 6.68
CA LEU A 78 -7.64 12.96 7.92
C LEU A 78 -8.41 14.27 7.71
N LEU A 79 -9.73 14.21 7.76
CA LEU A 79 -10.61 15.37 7.58
C LEU A 79 -10.90 16.02 8.93
N ASN A 80 -10.74 17.35 9.00
CA ASN A 80 -10.95 18.15 10.21
C ASN A 80 -10.19 17.60 11.43
N GLY A 81 -9.01 17.03 11.22
CA GLY A 81 -8.16 16.45 12.28
C GLY A 81 -8.74 15.24 13.02
N THR A 82 -9.90 14.72 12.62
CA THR A 82 -10.63 13.72 13.41
C THR A 82 -11.22 12.58 12.58
N THR A 83 -11.64 12.85 11.34
CA THR A 83 -12.35 11.87 10.52
C THR A 83 -11.38 11.14 9.59
N LYS A 84 -11.14 9.85 9.85
CA LYS A 84 -10.27 8.99 9.03
C LYS A 84 -10.92 8.69 7.67
N LEU A 85 -10.25 9.07 6.58
CA LEU A 85 -10.61 8.70 5.22
C LEU A 85 -9.58 7.69 4.69
N SER A 86 -9.86 6.41 4.91
CA SER A 86 -9.02 5.29 4.46
C SER A 86 -9.50 4.77 3.10
N TYR A 87 -8.60 4.66 2.13
CA TYR A 87 -8.84 4.06 0.82
C TYR A 87 -7.93 2.85 0.70
N ARG A 88 -8.50 1.65 0.55
CA ARG A 88 -7.73 0.39 0.59
C ARG A 88 -7.91 -0.45 -0.67
N TRP A 89 -6.81 -1.01 -1.13
CA TRP A 89 -6.75 -1.97 -2.23
C TRP A 89 -5.93 -3.18 -1.80
N SER A 90 -6.35 -4.36 -2.23
CA SER A 90 -5.50 -5.55 -2.25
C SER A 90 -4.81 -5.63 -3.59
N VAL A 91 -3.51 -5.92 -3.59
CA VAL A 91 -2.71 -6.26 -4.75
C VAL A 91 -2.27 -7.71 -4.54
N GLU A 92 -2.84 -8.61 -5.31
CA GLU A 92 -2.53 -10.03 -5.26
C GLU A 92 -1.13 -10.30 -5.83
N SER A 93 -0.57 -11.46 -5.54
CA SER A 93 0.79 -11.84 -5.98
C SER A 93 0.93 -11.97 -7.50
N ASP A 94 -0.18 -12.18 -8.22
CA ASP A 94 -0.26 -12.15 -9.68
C ASP A 94 -0.39 -10.72 -10.27
N GLY A 95 -0.48 -9.70 -9.42
CA GLY A 95 -0.63 -8.30 -9.80
C GLY A 95 -2.08 -7.84 -9.96
N ARG A 96 -3.08 -8.69 -9.73
CA ARG A 96 -4.49 -8.30 -9.74
C ARG A 96 -4.78 -7.33 -8.59
N ILE A 97 -5.47 -6.23 -8.90
CA ILE A 97 -5.78 -5.19 -7.92
C ILE A 97 -7.28 -5.12 -7.68
N THR A 98 -7.69 -5.20 -6.41
CA THR A 98 -9.10 -5.13 -6.00
C THR A 98 -9.30 -4.04 -4.95
N PRO A 99 -10.21 -3.07 -5.16
CA PRO A 99 -10.57 -2.10 -4.12
C PRO A 99 -11.36 -2.80 -3.00
N GLU A 100 -10.92 -2.64 -1.74
CA GLU A 100 -11.43 -3.42 -0.61
C GLU A 100 -12.53 -2.72 0.19
N ASN A 101 -12.69 -1.40 0.04
CA ASN A 101 -13.66 -0.64 0.82
C ASN A 101 -14.44 0.36 -0.03
N GLY A 102 -15.58 0.82 0.48
CA GLY A 102 -16.48 1.72 -0.27
C GLY A 102 -15.79 2.97 -0.81
N LYS A 103 -14.80 3.51 -0.08
CA LYS A 103 -14.01 4.67 -0.54
C LYS A 103 -13.15 4.32 -1.76
N ALA A 104 -12.32 3.28 -1.68
CA ALA A 104 -11.52 2.82 -2.83
C ALA A 104 -12.41 2.41 -4.02
N ILE A 105 -13.51 1.69 -3.77
CA ILE A 105 -14.47 1.27 -4.80
C ILE A 105 -15.04 2.49 -5.51
N SER A 106 -15.43 3.53 -4.77
CA SER A 106 -16.06 4.72 -5.35
C SER A 106 -15.16 5.52 -6.30
N ILE A 107 -13.84 5.43 -6.13
CA ILE A 107 -12.88 6.21 -6.90
C ILE A 107 -12.13 5.40 -7.96
N THR A 108 -12.20 4.07 -7.93
CA THR A 108 -11.47 3.19 -8.86
C THR A 108 -12.35 2.85 -10.04
N LYS A 109 -11.91 3.17 -11.25
CA LYS A 109 -12.64 2.80 -12.47
C LYS A 109 -12.47 1.31 -12.72
N ARG A 110 -13.59 0.61 -12.97
CA ARG A 110 -13.55 -0.78 -13.44
C ARG A 110 -13.26 -0.77 -14.94
N CYS A 111 -12.35 -1.65 -15.36
CA CYS A 111 -12.18 -1.96 -16.77
C CYS A 111 -13.25 -3.00 -17.11
N ASP A 112 -14.31 -2.55 -17.76
CA ASP A 112 -15.37 -3.39 -18.30
C ASP A 112 -14.93 -4.01 -19.64
#